data_AF-A0A1I3E306-F1
#
_entry.id   AF-A0A1I3E306-F1
#
_cell.length_a   1.000
_cell.length_b   1.000
_cell.length_c   1.000
_cell.angle_alpha   90.00
_cell.angle_beta   90.00
_cell.angle_gamma   90.00
#
_symmetry.space_group_name_H-M   'P 1'
#
loop_
_entity.id
_entity.type
_entity.pdbx_description
1 polymer ?
#
loop_
_entity_poly.entity_id
_entity_poly.type
_entity_poly.pdbx_seq_one_letter_code
_entity_poly.pdbx_strand_id
1 'polypeptide(L)'
;MEITELRIKNLVYFPGWNRDGTGKIWGVRDIFWDDFRVGLSDGCIQTMTRIDQVNPIHLTSEWLLRLGFRIPAETLDNPKKDNITVVPQGNHNFVWLHTGRLGRDLIEIDVQYVHQLQNLYFALSGKELEVKA
;
A
#
# COMPACT_ATOMS: atom_id res chain seq x y z
N MET A 1 -15.76 -4.92 5.35
CA MET A 1 -14.94 -3.71 5.55
C MET A 1 -13.51 -4.11 5.24
N GLU A 2 -12.98 -3.71 4.09
CA GLU A 2 -11.69 -4.19 3.55
C GLU A 2 -10.48 -3.36 4.01
N ILE A 3 -10.72 -2.48 5.00
CA ILE A 3 -9.68 -1.68 5.67
C ILE A 3 -9.36 -2.32 7.02
N THR A 4 -8.96 -3.58 6.98
CA THR A 4 -8.37 -4.30 8.11
C THR A 4 -6.85 -4.10 8.07
N GLU A 5 -6.16 -4.27 9.21
CA GLU A 5 -4.69 -4.28 9.26
C GLU A 5 -3.97 -2.94 9.00
N LEU A 6 -4.64 -1.79 9.17
CA LEU A 6 -3.96 -0.51 9.08
C LEU A 6 -2.80 -0.39 10.07
N ARG A 7 -1.71 0.20 9.60
CA ARG A 7 -0.54 0.62 10.37
C ARG A 7 -0.27 2.10 10.16
N ILE A 8 0.42 2.70 11.11
CA ILE A 8 1.04 4.02 10.93
C ILE A 8 1.84 4.02 9.63
N LYS A 9 1.78 5.13 8.88
CA LYS A 9 2.32 5.36 7.53
C LYS A 9 1.62 4.64 6.38
N ASN A 10 0.59 3.83 6.61
CA ASN A 10 -0.23 3.33 5.51
C ASN A 10 -0.94 4.46 4.77
N LEU A 11 -1.09 4.32 3.46
CA LEU A 11 -1.83 5.26 2.64
C LEU A 11 -3.30 4.84 2.55
N VAL A 12 -4.18 5.82 2.75
CA VAL A 12 -5.63 5.67 2.66
C VAL A 12 -6.23 6.82 1.84
N TYR A 13 -7.40 6.60 1.25
CA TYR A 13 -8.14 7.63 0.53
C TYR A 13 -9.30 8.13 1.40
N PHE A 14 -9.36 9.43 1.66
CA PHE A 14 -10.48 10.06 2.34
C PHE A 14 -11.39 10.73 1.29
N PRO A 15 -12.51 10.09 0.88
CA PRO A 15 -13.47 10.69 -0.05
C PRO A 15 -14.11 11.95 0.53
N GLY A 16 -14.45 12.92 -0.31
CA GLY A 16 -15.21 14.11 0.12
C GLY A 16 -14.49 15.05 1.07
N TRP A 17 -13.17 14.91 1.23
CA TRP A 17 -12.41 15.72 2.18
C TRP A 17 -12.26 17.18 1.75
N ASN A 18 -12.09 17.45 0.45
CA ASN A 18 -11.98 18.81 -0.06
C ASN A 18 -13.35 19.51 -0.08
N ARG A 19 -13.35 20.85 -0.04
CA ARG A 19 -14.59 21.66 -0.08
C ARG A 19 -15.42 21.47 -1.35
N ASP A 20 -14.77 21.09 -2.45
CA ASP A 20 -15.42 20.77 -3.73
C ASP A 20 -15.97 19.34 -3.80
N GLY A 21 -15.87 18.58 -2.71
CA GLY A 21 -16.31 17.19 -2.62
C GLY A 21 -15.32 16.16 -3.18
N THR A 22 -14.15 16.59 -3.68
CA THR A 22 -13.10 15.65 -4.10
C THR A 22 -12.41 15.02 -2.89
N GLY A 23 -11.97 13.76 -3.03
CA GLY A 23 -11.22 13.10 -1.98
C GLY A 23 -9.72 13.38 -2.05
N LYS A 24 -9.01 12.93 -1.03
CA LYS A 24 -7.55 13.13 -0.90
C LYS A 24 -6.89 11.88 -0.33
N ILE A 25 -5.64 11.65 -0.73
CA ILE A 25 -4.81 10.58 -0.17
C ILE A 25 -4.10 11.11 1.09
N TRP A 26 -4.07 10.27 2.11
CA TRP A 26 -3.48 10.57 3.42
C TRP A 26 -2.59 9.45 3.90
N GLY A 27 -1.55 9.79 4.67
CA GLY A 27 -0.84 8.85 5.51
C GLY A 27 -1.53 8.70 6.86
N VAL A 28 -1.69 7.47 7.34
CA VAL A 28 -2.13 7.17 8.70
C VAL A 28 -1.05 7.64 9.68
N ARG A 29 -1.43 8.50 10.63
CA ARG A 29 -0.55 9.04 11.66
C ARG A 29 -0.78 8.35 13.00
N ASP A 30 -2.04 8.23 13.43
CA ASP A 30 -2.44 7.55 14.65
C ASP A 30 -3.62 6.62 14.40
N ILE A 31 -3.77 5.60 15.24
CA ILE A 31 -4.94 4.72 15.24
C ILE A 31 -5.47 4.64 16.68
N PHE A 32 -6.75 4.93 16.86
CA PHE A 32 -7.45 4.86 18.13
C PHE A 32 -8.49 3.74 18.05
N TRP A 33 -8.07 2.51 18.40
CA TRP A 33 -8.90 1.31 18.26
C TRP A 33 -10.17 1.37 19.10
N ASP A 34 -10.07 1.85 20.34
CA ASP A 34 -11.21 1.96 21.26
C ASP A 34 -12.29 2.93 20.75
N ASP A 35 -11.88 3.95 19.99
CA ASP A 35 -12.76 5.00 19.45
C ASP A 35 -13.11 4.79 17.97
N PHE A 36 -12.58 3.74 17.33
CA PHE A 36 -12.67 3.48 15.88
C PHE A 36 -12.29 4.70 15.02
N ARG A 37 -11.25 5.43 15.44
CA ARG A 37 -10.76 6.65 14.75
C ARG A 37 -9.36 6.49 14.22
N VAL A 38 -9.06 7.27 13.19
CA VAL A 38 -7.74 7.35 12.57
C VAL A 38 -7.31 8.81 12.46
N GLY A 39 -6.10 9.10 12.94
CA GLY A 39 -5.42 10.36 12.69
C GLY A 39 -4.73 10.30 11.34
N LEU A 40 -4.86 11.34 10.51
CA LEU A 40 -4.35 11.42 9.16
C LEU A 40 -3.40 12.62 9.01
N SER A 41 -2.36 12.47 8.19
CA SER A 41 -1.43 13.55 7.81
C SER A 41 -1.00 13.41 6.35
N ASP A 42 -0.85 14.53 5.64
CA ASP A 42 -0.21 14.60 4.32
C ASP A 42 1.18 15.25 4.37
N GLY A 43 1.68 15.54 5.58
CA GLY A 43 2.94 16.25 5.82
C GLY A 43 2.78 17.76 6.00
N CYS A 44 1.68 18.35 5.54
CA CYS A 44 1.39 19.78 5.66
C CYS A 44 0.26 20.06 6.65
N ILE A 45 -0.76 19.21 6.66
CA ILE A 45 -1.95 19.33 7.49
C ILE A 45 -2.28 18.01 8.16
N GLN A 46 -3.02 18.10 9.26
CA GLN A 46 -3.47 16.95 10.04
C GLN A 46 -4.98 16.99 10.25
N THR A 47 -5.61 15.82 10.25
CA THR A 47 -7.04 15.67 10.53
C THR A 47 -7.29 14.35 11.24
N MET A 48 -8.52 14.13 11.70
CA MET A 48 -8.96 12.88 12.31
C MET A 48 -10.37 12.57 11.82
N THR A 49 -10.61 11.29 11.53
CA THR A 49 -11.91 10.81 11.08
C THR A 49 -12.16 9.40 11.63
N ARG A 50 -13.35 8.85 11.38
CA ARG A 50 -13.64 7.44 11.68
C ARG A 50 -12.97 6.54 10.66
N ILE A 51 -12.57 5.34 11.09
CA ILE A 51 -11.94 4.34 10.19
C ILE A 51 -12.87 3.97 9.03
N ASP A 52 -14.18 3.96 9.25
CA ASP A 52 -15.18 3.67 8.21
C ASP A 52 -15.40 4.80 7.19
N GLN A 53 -14.78 5.97 7.38
CA GLN A 53 -14.84 7.11 6.43
C GLN A 53 -13.64 7.16 5.49
N VAL A 54 -12.67 6.27 5.64
CA VAL A 54 -11.53 6.16 4.74
C VAL A 54 -11.60 4.86 3.96
N ASN A 55 -11.18 4.94 2.70
CA ASN A 55 -11.20 3.82 1.77
C ASN A 55 -9.78 3.30 1.58
N PRO A 56 -9.62 1.97 1.41
CA PRO A 56 -8.37 1.43 0.93
C PRO A 56 -8.12 1.91 -0.50
N ILE A 57 -6.84 1.98 -0.88
CA ILE A 57 -6.43 2.38 -2.23
C ILE A 57 -6.10 1.11 -3.01
N HIS A 58 -6.81 0.85 -4.10
CA HIS A 58 -6.52 -0.29 -4.97
C HIS A 58 -5.08 -0.24 -5.48
N LEU A 59 -4.41 -1.39 -5.42
CA LEU A 59 -3.06 -1.55 -5.95
C LEU A 59 -3.13 -1.66 -7.47
N THR A 60 -2.74 -0.59 -8.15
CA THR A 60 -2.62 -0.53 -9.61
C THR A 60 -1.16 -0.45 -10.05
N SER A 61 -0.90 -0.64 -11.35
CA SER A 61 0.44 -0.47 -11.93
C SER A 61 1.02 0.92 -11.68
N GLU A 62 0.20 1.97 -11.73
CA GLU A 62 0.62 3.35 -11.42
C GLU A 62 1.07 3.47 -9.96
N TRP A 63 0.37 2.81 -9.03
CA TRP A 63 0.78 2.77 -7.63
C TRP A 63 2.07 2.02 -7.42
N LEU A 64 2.28 0.88 -8.09
CA LEU A 64 3.54 0.15 -8.02
C LEU A 64 4.72 1.04 -8.46
N LEU A 65 4.56 1.79 -9.57
CA LEU A 65 5.58 2.73 -10.02
C LEU A 65 5.84 3.85 -9.00
N ARG A 66 4.78 4.43 -8.43
CA ARG A 66 4.86 5.46 -7.37
C ARG A 66 5.55 4.94 -6.10
N LEU A 67 5.31 3.67 -5.73
CA LEU A 67 5.97 2.98 -4.60
C LEU A 67 7.39 2.49 -4.94
N GLY A 68 7.83 2.78 -6.15
CA GLY A 68 9.21 2.62 -6.57
C GLY A 68 9.55 1.28 -7.19
N PHE A 69 8.56 0.43 -7.47
CA PHE A 69 8.75 -0.73 -8.33
C PHE A 69 9.16 -0.29 -9.73
N ARG A 70 9.92 -1.14 -10.40
CA ARG A 70 10.35 -0.94 -11.78
C ARG A 70 9.85 -2.09 -12.63
N ILE A 71 9.39 -1.76 -13.83
CA ILE A 71 9.11 -2.73 -14.89
C ILE A 71 10.38 -2.83 -15.73
N PRO A 72 11.10 -3.96 -15.74
CA PRO A 72 12.28 -4.11 -16.58
C PRO A 72 11.88 -4.02 -18.06
N ALA A 73 12.43 -3.04 -18.77
CA ALA A 73 12.07 -2.75 -20.16
C ALA A 73 12.42 -3.90 -21.13
N GLU A 74 13.38 -4.74 -20.76
CA GLU A 74 13.97 -5.74 -21.65
C GLU A 74 13.28 -7.11 -21.59
N THR A 75 12.46 -7.38 -20.57
CA THR A 75 11.94 -8.72 -20.32
C THR A 75 10.41 -8.82 -20.26
N LEU A 76 9.68 -7.70 -20.44
CA LEU A 76 8.23 -7.64 -20.17
C LEU A 76 7.89 -8.20 -18.77
N ASP A 77 8.85 -8.07 -17.84
CA ASP A 77 8.72 -8.68 -16.53
C ASP A 77 7.76 -7.94 -15.63
N ASN A 78 7.24 -8.69 -14.67
CA ASN A 78 6.42 -8.20 -13.58
C ASN A 78 7.14 -7.12 -12.75
N PRO A 79 6.44 -6.07 -12.27
CA PRO A 79 7.00 -5.03 -11.41
C PRO A 79 7.83 -5.61 -10.26
N LYS A 80 9.09 -5.15 -10.14
CA LYS A 80 10.03 -5.65 -9.13
C LYS A 80 10.59 -4.53 -8.25
N LYS A 81 10.75 -4.82 -6.96
CA LYS A 81 11.46 -3.99 -6.00
C LYS A 81 12.13 -4.89 -4.96
N ASP A 82 13.44 -4.72 -4.79
CA ASP A 82 14.23 -5.52 -3.85
C ASP A 82 14.02 -7.03 -4.09
N ASN A 83 13.61 -7.78 -3.07
CA ASN A 83 13.29 -9.21 -3.13
C ASN A 83 11.81 -9.51 -3.37
N ILE A 84 11.04 -8.54 -3.89
CA ILE A 84 9.60 -8.66 -4.14
C ILE A 84 9.31 -8.45 -5.62
N THR A 85 8.55 -9.36 -6.22
CA THR A 85 7.93 -9.20 -7.54
C THR A 85 6.40 -9.20 -7.37
N VAL A 86 5.71 -8.29 -8.05
CA VAL A 86 4.24 -8.22 -8.04
C VAL A 86 3.74 -8.67 -9.40
N VAL A 87 2.94 -9.73 -9.45
CA VAL A 87 2.41 -10.36 -10.64
C VAL A 87 0.91 -10.06 -10.75
N PRO A 88 0.49 -9.14 -11.64
CA PRO A 88 -0.92 -8.85 -11.84
C PRO A 88 -1.62 -10.01 -12.56
N GLN A 89 -2.75 -10.48 -12.03
CA GLN A 89 -3.56 -11.53 -12.64
C GLN A 89 -5.04 -11.21 -12.52
N GLY A 90 -5.61 -10.60 -13.56
CA GLY A 90 -6.98 -10.11 -13.54
C GLY A 90 -7.14 -8.97 -12.51
N ASN A 91 -8.02 -9.17 -11.53
CA ASN A 91 -8.26 -8.21 -10.45
C ASN A 91 -7.40 -8.47 -9.19
N HIS A 92 -6.52 -9.46 -9.25
CA HIS A 92 -5.65 -9.87 -8.14
C HIS A 92 -4.20 -9.46 -8.43
N ASN A 93 -3.42 -9.19 -7.39
CA ASN A 93 -1.98 -9.02 -7.53
C ASN A 93 -1.27 -10.01 -6.62
N PHE A 94 -0.51 -10.92 -7.21
CA PHE A 94 0.25 -11.91 -6.47
C PHE A 94 1.64 -11.38 -6.16
N VAL A 95 2.01 -11.40 -4.89
CA VAL A 95 3.37 -11.05 -4.47
C VAL A 95 4.22 -12.30 -4.41
N TRP A 96 5.32 -12.31 -5.15
CA TRP A 96 6.36 -13.34 -5.13
C TRP A 96 7.58 -12.84 -4.35
N LEU A 97 8.00 -13.64 -3.37
CA LEU A 97 9.15 -13.35 -2.52
C LEU A 97 10.38 -14.14 -2.96
N HIS A 98 11.52 -13.45 -3.10
CA HIS A 98 12.80 -14.05 -3.47
C HIS A 98 13.68 -14.23 -2.23
N THR A 99 13.59 -15.38 -1.56
CA THR A 99 14.24 -15.62 -0.24
C THR A 99 15.71 -16.05 -0.31
N GLY A 100 16.21 -16.45 -1.49
CA GLY A 100 17.62 -16.78 -1.70
C GLY A 100 18.11 -18.03 -0.96
N ARG A 101 18.22 -19.14 -1.69
CA ARG A 101 19.20 -20.25 -1.50
C ARG A 101 19.02 -21.33 -2.58
N LEU A 102 17.80 -21.54 -3.05
CA LEU A 102 17.49 -22.50 -4.14
C LEU A 102 16.40 -22.01 -5.12
N GLY A 103 16.03 -20.73 -5.07
CA GLY A 103 15.12 -20.09 -6.03
C GLY A 103 13.70 -20.67 -6.08
N ARG A 104 13.27 -21.41 -5.05
CA ARG A 104 12.04 -22.23 -5.10
C ARG A 104 11.04 -22.01 -3.96
N ASP A 105 11.33 -21.15 -2.99
CA ASP A 105 10.37 -20.83 -1.94
C ASP A 105 9.48 -19.69 -2.42
N LEU A 106 8.45 -20.05 -3.17
CA LEU A 106 7.41 -19.13 -3.63
C LEU A 106 6.31 -19.08 -2.56
N ILE A 107 6.19 -17.96 -1.86
CA ILE A 107 4.98 -17.63 -1.12
C ILE A 107 4.15 -16.74 -2.03
N GLU A 108 2.95 -17.18 -2.34
CA GLU A 108 1.97 -16.43 -3.11
C GLU A 108 1.00 -15.76 -2.15
N ILE A 109 0.97 -14.43 -2.18
CA ILE A 109 0.08 -13.61 -1.34
C ILE A 109 -0.73 -12.73 -2.29
N ASP A 110 -2.05 -12.83 -2.24
CA ASP A 110 -2.93 -11.90 -2.95
C ASP A 110 -2.98 -10.57 -2.20
N VAL A 111 -2.62 -9.49 -2.91
CA VAL A 111 -2.56 -8.13 -2.39
C VAL A 111 -3.39 -7.22 -3.29
N GLN A 112 -4.51 -6.74 -2.78
CA GLN A 112 -5.45 -5.93 -3.56
C GLN A 112 -5.27 -4.43 -3.29
N TYR A 113 -4.68 -4.08 -2.16
CA TYR A 113 -4.59 -2.70 -1.69
C TYR A 113 -3.16 -2.25 -1.40
N VAL A 114 -2.91 -0.95 -1.59
CA VAL A 114 -1.62 -0.31 -1.32
C VAL A 114 -1.17 -0.55 0.12
N HIS A 115 -2.05 -0.40 1.11
CA HIS A 115 -1.70 -0.57 2.52
C HIS A 115 -1.21 -2.00 2.86
N GLN A 116 -1.81 -3.03 2.23
CA GLN A 116 -1.39 -4.42 2.40
C GLN A 116 0.03 -4.62 1.84
N LEU A 117 0.33 -4.06 0.67
CA LEU A 117 1.68 -4.09 0.11
C LEU A 117 2.69 -3.35 1.00
N GLN A 118 2.32 -2.20 1.54
CA GLN A 118 3.16 -1.44 2.47
C GLN A 118 3.46 -2.22 3.76
N ASN A 119 2.45 -2.89 4.31
CA ASN A 119 2.59 -3.72 5.51
C ASN A 119 3.47 -4.94 5.25
N LEU A 120 3.26 -5.62 4.12
CA LEU A 120 4.09 -6.75 3.71
C LEU A 120 5.55 -6.33 3.53
N TYR A 121 5.80 -5.22 2.81
CA TYR A 121 7.15 -4.71 2.60
C TYR A 121 7.84 -4.36 3.93
N PHE A 122 7.12 -3.72 4.86
CA PHE A 122 7.65 -3.41 6.18
C PHE A 122 7.96 -4.68 6.99
N ALA A 123 7.06 -5.66 7.00
CA ALA A 123 7.27 -6.93 7.71
C ALA A 123 8.51 -7.68 7.21
N LEU A 124 8.78 -7.61 5.89
CA LEU A 124 9.92 -8.30 5.26
C LEU A 124 11.24 -7.55 5.38
N SER A 125 11.22 -6.22 5.35
CA SER A 125 12.44 -5.40 5.21
C SER A 125 12.77 -4.54 6.42
N GLY A 126 11.81 -4.33 7.34
CA GLY A 126 11.90 -3.34 8.42
C GLY A 126 11.87 -1.88 7.94
N LYS A 127 11.66 -1.64 6.64
CA LYS A 127 11.66 -0.31 6.01
C LYS A 127 10.26 0.05 5.53
N GLU A 128 9.98 1.35 5.51
CA GLU A 128 8.72 1.86 5.01
C GLU A 128 8.70 1.87 3.48
N LEU A 129 7.58 1.45 2.88
CA LEU A 129 7.34 1.58 1.45
C LEU A 129 6.66 2.92 1.18
N GLU A 130 7.51 3.93 0.93
CA GLU A 130 7.10 5.31 0.71
C GLU A 130 6.95 5.63 -0.78
N VAL A 131 6.10 6.62 -1.09
CA VAL A 131 5.95 7.12 -2.47
C VAL A 131 7.20 7.89 -2.87
N LYS A 132 7.72 7.63 -4.07
CA LYS A 132 8.82 8.40 -4.65
C LYS A 132 8.40 9.87 -4.82
N ALA A 133 9.27 10.77 -4.36
CA ALA A 133 9.21 12.19 -4.69
C ALA A 133 9.52 12.42 -6.18
#